data_AF-A0A7V0YE25-F1
#
_entry.id   AF-A0A7V0YE25-F1
#
_cell.length_a   1.000
_cell.length_b   1.000
_cell.length_c   1.000
_cell.angle_alpha   90.00
_cell.angle_beta   90.00
_cell.angle_gamma   90.00
#
_symmetry.space_group_name_H-M   'P 1'
#
loop_
_entity.id
_entity.type
_entity.pdbx_description
1 polymer ?
#
loop_
_entity_poly.entity_id
_entity_poly.type
_entity_poly.pdbx_seq_one_letter_code
_entity_poly.pdbx_strand_id
1 'polypeptide(L)' 'MSTVENKELFRSYVEEVFNRGNTDAIERYLSPTFVDHTPFLAGEAPGPAGTRQWVQELHKAFGDFH' A
#
# COMPACT_ATOMS: atom_id res chain seq x y z
N MET A 1 13.84 11.79 -9.51
CA MET A 1 12.56 11.58 -10.22
C MET A 1 11.88 12.91 -10.44
N SER A 2 11.24 13.08 -11.58
CA SER A 2 10.35 14.17 -11.92
C SER A 2 8.99 13.98 -11.25
N THR A 3 8.18 15.04 -11.23
CA THR A 3 6.80 14.98 -10.75
C THR A 3 5.91 14.06 -11.59
N VAL A 4 6.20 13.87 -12.88
CA VAL A 4 5.47 12.93 -13.74
C VAL A 4 5.79 11.49 -13.35
N GLU A 5 7.08 11.17 -13.23
CA GLU A 5 7.53 9.82 -12.84
C GLU A 5 6.99 9.44 -11.44
N ASN A 6 6.97 10.38 -10.48
CA ASN A 6 6.40 10.12 -9.15
C ASN A 6 4.91 9.78 -9.21
N LYS A 7 4.14 10.46 -10.07
CA LYS A 7 2.70 10.21 -10.23
C LYS A 7 2.44 8.85 -10.89
N GLU A 8 3.24 8.48 -11.87
CA GLU A 8 3.14 7.17 -12.53
C GLU A 8 3.49 6.02 -11.59
N LEU A 9 4.56 6.19 -10.80
CA LEU A 9 4.94 5.24 -9.76
C LEU A 9 3.80 5.05 -8.75
N PHE A 10 3.25 6.15 -8.22
CA PHE A 10 2.17 6.08 -7.24
C PHE A 10 0.88 5.49 -7.81
N ARG A 11 0.54 5.79 -9.07
CA ARG A 11 -0.63 5.18 -9.74
C ARG A 11 -0.47 3.67 -9.86
N SER A 12 0.73 3.20 -10.22
CA SER A 12 1.02 1.77 -10.33
C SER A 12 0.95 1.08 -8.97
N TYR A 13 1.43 1.75 -7.92
CA TYR A 13 1.30 1.27 -6.54
C TYR A 13 -0.16 1.13 -6.12
N VAL A 14 -1.01 2.14 -6.34
CA VAL A 14 -2.45 2.08 -6.02
C VAL A 14 -3.13 0.93 -6.77
N GLU A 15 -2.89 0.82 -8.07
CA GLU A 15 -3.50 -0.22 -8.90
C GLU A 15 -3.10 -1.64 -8.48
N GLU A 16 -1.79 -1.89 -8.29
CA GLU A 16 -1.33 -3.24 -7.92
C GLU A 16 -1.67 -3.58 -6.47
N VAL A 17 -1.33 -2.71 -5.53
CA VAL A 17 -1.40 -3.04 -4.10
C VAL A 17 -2.81 -2.90 -3.56
N PHE A 18 -3.48 -1.78 -3.83
CA PHE A 18 -4.79 -1.50 -3.24
C PHE A 18 -5.91 -2.05 -4.11
N ASN A 19 -5.99 -1.69 -5.39
CA ASN A 19 -7.15 -2.06 -6.22
C ASN A 19 -7.20 -3.56 -6.48
N ARG A 20 -6.07 -4.18 -6.84
CA ARG A 20 -5.99 -5.63 -7.08
C ARG A 20 -5.76 -6.45 -5.82
N GLY A 21 -5.47 -5.82 -4.69
CA GLY A 21 -5.10 -6.52 -3.45
C GLY A 21 -3.80 -7.34 -3.58
N ASN A 22 -2.91 -7.02 -4.52
CA ASN A 22 -1.68 -7.80 -4.75
C ASN A 22 -0.62 -7.46 -3.70
N THR A 23 -0.74 -8.07 -2.51
CA THR A 23 0.18 -7.80 -1.40
C THR A 23 1.63 -8.22 -1.67
N ASP A 24 1.88 -9.08 -2.66
CA ASP A 24 3.24 -9.47 -3.05
C ASP A 24 3.95 -8.37 -3.86
N ALA A 25 3.21 -7.38 -4.33
CA ALA A 25 3.78 -6.20 -5.00
C ALA A 25 4.39 -5.18 -4.03
N ILE A 26 4.02 -5.22 -2.74
CA ILE A 26 4.33 -4.15 -1.77
C ILE A 26 5.85 -3.88 -1.67
N GLU A 27 6.68 -4.92 -1.66
CA GLU A 27 8.14 -4.79 -1.55
C GLU A 27 8.79 -4.13 -2.78
N ARG A 28 8.08 -4.05 -3.91
CA ARG A 28 8.54 -3.31 -5.10
C ARG A 28 8.39 -1.79 -4.92
N TYR A 29 7.47 -1.35 -4.06
CA TYR A 29 7.10 0.05 -3.90
C TYR A 29 7.56 0.67 -2.57
N LEU A 30 7.61 -0.13 -1.51
CA LEU A 30 7.94 0.34 -0.18
C LEU A 30 9.33 -0.13 0.23
N SER A 31 10.13 0.80 0.75
CA SER A 31 11.41 0.47 1.40
C SER A 31 11.17 -0.47 2.59
N PRO A 32 12.10 -1.41 2.90
CA PRO A 32 12.08 -2.16 4.15
C PRO A 32 12.03 -1.28 5.40
N THR A 33 12.47 -0.02 5.30
CA THR A 33 12.45 0.97 6.38
C THR A 33 11.33 2.02 6.21
N PHE A 34 10.32 1.75 5.38
CA PHE A 34 9.18 2.63 5.22
C PHE A 34 8.48 2.88 6.56
N VAL A 35 8.05 4.11 6.78
CA VAL A 35 7.26 4.51 7.94
C VAL A 35 5.98 5.15 7.43
N ASP A 36 4.84 4.54 7.78
CA ASP A 36 3.53 5.13 7.51
C ASP A 36 3.21 6.14 8.61
N HIS A 37 2.84 7.36 8.21
CA HIS A 37 2.49 8.46 9.11
C HIS A 37 0.98 8.69 9.22
N THR A 38 0.17 7.76 8.70
CA THR A 38 -1.29 7.85 8.72
C THR A 38 -1.80 7.62 10.15
N PRO A 39 -2.44 8.61 10.80
CA PRO A 39 -2.72 8.54 12.23
C PRO A 39 -3.62 7.38 12.67
N PHE A 40 -4.55 6.94 11.81
CA PHE A 40 -5.47 5.84 12.13
C PHE A 40 -4.84 4.45 11.97
N LEU A 41 -3.65 4.35 11.37
CA LEU A 41 -2.89 3.10 11.25
C LEU A 41 -1.90 2.91 12.43
N ALA A 42 -1.98 3.73 13.47
CA ALA A 42 -1.03 3.73 14.60
C ALA A 42 -0.99 2.42 15.43
N GLY A 43 -1.83 1.42 15.12
CA GLY A 43 -1.81 0.08 15.72
C GLY A 43 -1.34 -1.03 14.78
N GLU A 44 -1.05 -0.73 13.51
CA GLU A 44 -0.59 -1.73 12.54
C GLU A 44 0.89 -2.06 12.71
N ALA A 45 1.30 -3.19 12.13
CA ALA A 45 2.72 -3.53 12.05
C ALA A 45 3.52 -2.42 11.34
N PRO A 46 4.77 -2.13 11.74
CA PRO A 46 5.57 -1.11 11.07
C PRO A 46 5.94 -1.52 9.64
N GLY A 47 6.10 -0.52 8.77
CA GLY A 47 6.64 -0.68 7.42
C GLY A 47 5.75 -1.51 6.47
N PRO A 48 6.35 -2.21 5.49
CA PRO A 48 5.61 -2.98 4.48
C PRO A 48 4.63 -4.00 5.06
N ALA A 49 4.90 -4.51 6.27
CA ALA A 49 4.04 -5.46 6.95
C ALA A 49 2.69 -4.85 7.35
N GLY A 50 2.67 -3.60 7.81
CA GLY A 50 1.43 -2.88 8.13
C GLY A 50 0.57 -2.68 6.90
N THR A 51 1.17 -2.19 5.81
CA THR A 51 0.47 -2.04 4.53
C THR A 51 -0.13 -3.37 4.04
N ARG A 52 0.58 -4.50 4.21
CA ARG A 52 0.04 -5.82 3.85
C ARG A 52 -1.19 -6.16 4.69
N GLN A 53 -1.12 -5.94 6.00
CA GLN A 53 -2.25 -6.17 6.90
C GLN A 53 -3.45 -5.30 6.49
N TRP A 54 -3.22 -4.00 6.30
CA TRP A 54 -4.26 -3.05 5.91
C TRP A 54 -4.98 -3.44 4.62
N VAL A 55 -4.23 -3.77 3.57
CA VAL A 55 -4.79 -4.16 2.26
C VAL A 55 -5.65 -5.43 2.39
N GLN A 56 -5.23 -6.40 3.20
CA GLN A 56 -5.99 -7.61 3.44
C GLN A 56 -7.30 -7.32 4.20
N GLU A 57 -7.25 -6.45 5.21
CA GLU A 57 -8.42 -6.03 5.97
C GLU A 57 -9.41 -5.23 5.11
N LEU A 58 -8.89 -4.35 4.24
CA LEU A 58 -9.67 -3.55 3.30
C LEU A 58 -10.49 -4.43 2.34
N HIS A 59 -9.86 -5.38 1.66
CA HIS A 59 -10.55 -6.30 0.73
C HIS A 59 -11.51 -7.25 1.45
N LYS A 60 -11.20 -7.63 2.69
CA LYS A 60 -12.12 -8.43 3.51
C LYS A 60 -13.37 -7.65 3.90
N ALA A 61 -13.23 -6.35 4.19
CA ALA A 61 -14.35 -5.48 4.56
C ALA A 61 -15.17 -5.03 3.35
N PHE A 62 -14.52 -4.79 2.20
CA PHE A 62 -15.12 -4.29 0.97
C PHE A 62 -14.74 -5.18 -0.20
N GLY A 63 -15.55 -6.20 -0.48
CA GLY A 63 -15.26 -7.18 -1.53
C GLY A 63 -15.32 -6.63 -2.97
N ASP A 64 -15.81 -5.41 -3.15
CA ASP A 64 -15.90 -4.68 -4.43
C ASP A 64 -14.90 -3.52 -4.54
N PHE A 65 -13.92 -3.44 -3.65
CA PHE A 65 -12.90 -2.38 -3.64
C PHE A 65 -12.08 -2.34 -4.94
N HIS A 66 -11.91 -1.14 -5.53
CA HIS A 66 -11.15 -0.86 -6.75
C HIS A 66 -10.79 0.64 -6.90
#